data_AF-A0A7Y0BP33-F1
#
_entry.id   AF-A0A7Y0BP33-F1
#
_cell.length_a   1.000
_cell.length_b   1.000
_cell.length_c   1.000
_cell.angle_alpha   90.00
_cell.angle_beta   90.00
_cell.angle_gamma   90.00
#
_symmetry.space_group_name_H-M   'P 1'
#
loop_
_entity.id
_entity.type
_entity.pdbx_description
1 polymer ?
#
loop_
_entity_poly.entity_id
_entity_poly.type
_entity_poly.pdbx_seq_one_letter_code
_entity_poly.pdbx_strand_id
1 'polypeptide(L)' 'MDLNHLLFQHQVAVLRASGANEAGCGSRFDLVRHYQVRIDRLRHHLGASAYPEWCGMPVGDMS' A
#
# COMPACT_ATOMS: atom_id res chain seq x y z
N MET A 1 11.33 6.86 10.12
CA MET A 1 10.16 7.29 9.33
C MET A 1 8.93 6.82 10.06
N ASP A 2 7.94 7.68 10.27
CA ASP A 2 6.67 7.29 10.89
C ASP A 2 5.77 6.57 9.88
N LEU A 3 4.71 5.95 10.39
CA LEU A 3 3.78 5.15 9.59
C LEU A 3 3.02 5.99 8.54
N ASN A 4 2.64 7.23 8.86
CA ASN A 4 1.90 8.08 7.93
C ASN A 4 2.78 8.45 6.73
N HIS A 5 4.06 8.72 6.96
CA HIS A 5 4.98 8.99 5.87
C HIS A 5 5.15 7.78 4.95
N LEU A 6 5.23 6.56 5.50
CA LEU A 6 5.30 5.34 4.70
C LEU A 6 4.02 5.11 3.89
N LEU A 7 2.85 5.34 4.49
CA LEU A 7 1.55 5.22 3.82
C LEU A 7 1.43 6.22 2.67
N PHE A 8 1.83 7.47 2.88
CA PHE A 8 1.82 8.50 1.84
C PHE A 8 2.70 8.10 0.64
N GLN A 9 3.93 7.64 0.89
CA GLN A 9 4.83 7.20 -0.18
C GLN A 9 4.29 5.97 -0.92
N HIS A 10 3.66 5.04 -0.20
CA HIS A 10 3.01 3.89 -0.80
C HIS A 10 1.85 4.32 -1.72
N GLN A 11 0.98 5.23 -1.29
CA GLN A 11 -0.13 5.74 -2.10
C GLN A 11 0.36 6.44 -3.37
N VAL A 12 1.40 7.27 -3.26
CA VAL A 12 2.03 7.90 -4.42
C VAL A 12 2.61 6.87 -5.39
N ALA A 13 3.24 5.81 -4.87
CA ALA A 13 3.76 4.71 -5.69
C ALA A 13 2.63 3.96 -6.42
N VAL A 14 1.52 3.68 -5.72
CA VAL A 14 0.34 3.02 -6.30
C VAL A 14 -0.28 3.89 -7.40
N LEU A 15 -0.54 5.18 -7.14
CA LEU A 15 -1.12 6.09 -8.14
C LEU A 15 -0.23 6.22 -9.39
N ARG A 16 1.09 6.27 -9.20
CA ARG A 16 2.06 6.30 -10.32
C ARG A 16 2.13 4.99 -11.09
N ALA A 17 1.92 3.86 -10.43
CA ALA A 17 1.86 2.56 -11.09
C ALA A 17 0.55 2.41 -11.90
N SER A 18 -0.58 2.85 -11.34
CA SER A 18 -1.89 2.78 -12.01
C SER A 18 -2.02 3.74 -13.19
N GLY A 19 -1.35 4.90 -13.16
CA GLY A 19 -1.38 5.88 -14.25
C GLY A 19 -0.47 5.56 -15.44
N ALA A 20 0.44 4.59 -15.32
CA ALA A 20 1.41 4.27 -16.36
C ALA A 20 1.06 2.93 -17.03
N ASN A 21 0.28 3.00 -18.11
CA ASN A 21 0.06 1.85 -18.99
C ASN A 21 1.41 1.29 -19.52
N GLU A 22 1.72 0.09 -19.01
CA GLU A 22 2.46 -1.03 -19.60
C GLU A 22 3.94 -0.91 -20.05
N ALA A 23 4.56 0.27 -20.17
CA ALA A 23 5.91 0.33 -20.78
C ALA A 23 7.12 0.20 -19.83
N GLY A 24 6.94 0.07 -18.50
CA GLY A 24 8.08 0.11 -17.55
C GLY A 24 7.74 -0.30 -16.12
N CYS A 25 6.88 -1.30 -15.96
CA CYS A 25 6.19 -1.59 -14.70
C CYS A 25 7.04 -2.22 -13.59
N GLY A 26 8.14 -2.91 -13.92
CA GLY A 26 8.92 -3.67 -12.93
C GLY A 26 9.40 -2.81 -11.74
N SER A 27 10.13 -1.73 -12.03
CA SER A 27 10.71 -0.85 -11.00
C SER A 27 9.66 -0.14 -10.13
N ARG A 28 8.44 0.10 -10.64
CA ARG A 28 7.37 0.78 -9.90
C ARG A 28 6.59 -0.19 -9.01
N PHE A 29 6.31 -1.40 -9.49
CA PHE A 29 5.75 -2.47 -8.65
C PHE A 29 6.70 -2.83 -7.51
N ASP A 30 8.01 -2.78 -7.74
CA ASP A 30 9.01 -2.96 -6.69
C ASP A 30 8.89 -1.92 -5.57
N LEU A 31 8.59 -0.65 -5.90
CA LEU A 31 8.38 0.41 -4.90
C LEU A 31 7.08 0.20 -4.11
N VAL A 32 5.99 -0.19 -4.78
CA VAL A 32 4.72 -0.52 -4.10
C VAL A 32 4.94 -1.64 -3.08
N ARG A 33 5.60 -2.73 -3.50
CA ARG A 33 5.93 -3.87 -2.65
C ARG A 33 6.92 -3.50 -1.53
N HIS A 34 7.92 -2.68 -1.85
CA HIS A 34 8.91 -2.19 -0.88
C HIS A 34 8.24 -1.44 0.27
N TYR A 35 7.35 -0.49 -0.04
CA TYR A 35 6.65 0.25 0.99
C TYR A 35 5.64 -0.62 1.74
N GLN A 36 4.96 -1.55 1.06
CA GLN A 36 4.04 -2.50 1.69
C GLN A 36 4.74 -3.33 2.79
N VAL A 37 5.87 -3.96 2.48
CA VAL A 37 6.63 -4.77 3.44
C VAL A 37 7.08 -3.94 4.65
N ARG A 38 7.46 -2.69 4.42
CA ARG A 38 7.89 -1.80 5.51
C ARG A 38 6.73 -1.33 6.38
N ILE A 39 5.57 -1.07 5.79
CA ILE A 39 4.33 -0.76 6.50
C ILE A 39 3.93 -1.94 7.39
N ASP A 40 3.93 -3.16 6.85
CA ASP A 40 3.53 -4.35 7.60
C ASP A 40 4.47 -4.65 8.76
N ARG A 41 5.79 -4.51 8.54
CA ARG A 41 6.78 -4.64 9.63
C ARG A 41 6.58 -3.58 10.71
N LEU A 42 6.37 -2.32 10.31
CA LEU A 42 6.19 -1.23 11.28
C LEU A 42 4.90 -1.39 12.08
N ARG A 43 3.81 -1.82 11.43
CA ARG A 43 2.54 -2.14 12.09
C ARG A 43 2.68 -3.28 13.09
N HIS A 44 3.38 -4.35 12.70
CA HIS A 44 3.66 -5.46 13.59
C HIS A 44 4.48 -5.03 14.81
N HIS A 45 5.50 -4.19 14.61
CA HIS A 45 6.28 -3.61 15.71
C HIS A 45 5.45 -2.69 16.63
N LEU A 46 4.44 -2.01 16.09
CA LEU A 46 3.55 -1.14 16.85
C LEU A 46 2.41 -1.90 17.55
N GLY A 47 2.31 -3.23 17.38
CA GLY A 47 1.16 -4.02 17.86
C GLY A 47 -0.16 -3.66 17.17
N ALA A 48 -0.10 -2.86 16.10
CA ALA A 48 -1.25 -2.55 15.27
C ALA A 48 -1.50 -3.77 14.38
N SER A 49 -2.52 -4.55 14.73
CA SER A 49 -3.01 -5.67 13.93
C SER A 49 -3.19 -5.25 12.48
N ALA A 50 -3.00 -6.23 11.57
CA ALA A 50 -3.11 -6.08 10.12
C ALA A 50 -4.33 -5.23 9.70
N TYR A 51 -4.21 -4.60 8.53
CA TYR A 51 -5.25 -3.76 7.94
C TYR A 51 -6.63 -4.39 8.15
N PRO A 52 -7.59 -3.67 8.75
CA PRO A 52 -8.84 -4.30 9.13
C PRO A 52 -9.59 -4.75 7.89
N GLU A 53 -10.23 -5.92 7.96
CA GLU A 53 -10.78 -6.61 6.78
C GLU A 53 -11.80 -5.78 5.99
N TRP A 54 -12.43 -4.78 6.62
CA TRP A 54 -13.34 -3.84 5.95
C TRP A 54 -12.66 -2.92 4.93
N CYS A 55 -11.33 -2.74 4.98
CA CYS A 55 -10.63 -1.99 3.95
C CYS A 55 -10.36 -2.80 2.67
N GLY A 56 -10.52 -4.13 2.70
CA GLY A 56 -10.47 -5.00 1.53
C GLY A 56 -11.83 -5.23 0.87
N MET A 57 -12.91 -4.81 1.53
CA MET A 57 -14.26 -4.92 0.99
C MET A 57 -14.44 -3.85 -0.11
N PRO A 58 -14.77 -4.24 -1.35
CA PRO A 58 -15.21 -3.26 -2.33
C PRO A 58 -16.43 -2.53 -1.75
N VAL A 59 -16.46 -1.19 -1.92
CA VAL A 59 -17.54 -0.28 -1.46
C VAL A 59 -18.83 -0.50 -2.28
N GLY A 60 -19.23 -1.76 -2.47
CA GLY A 60 -20.33 -2.17 -3.34
C GLY A 60 -21.12 -3.39 -2.85
N ASP A 61 -20.72 -4.05 -1.75
CA ASP A 61 -21.41 -5.23 -1.23
C ASP A 61 -22.03 -4.96 0.16
N MET A 62 -22.87 -3.92 0.21
CA MET A 62 -23.89 -3.75 1.25
C MET A 62 -25.25 -3.64 0.54
N SER A 63 -25.81 -4.79 0.17
CA SER A 63 -27.23 -4.94 -0.19
C SER A 63 -28.03 -5.50 0.97
#